data_AF-A0AAU7QA46-F1
#
_entry.id   AF-A0AAU7QA46-F1
#
_cell.length_a   1.000
_cell.length_b   1.000
_cell.length_c   1.000
_cell.angle_alpha   90.00
_cell.angle_beta   90.00
_cell.angle_gamma   90.00
#
_symmetry.space_group_name_H-M   'P 1'
#
loop_
_entity.id
_entity.type
_entity.pdbx_description
1 polymer ?
#
loop_
_entity_poly.entity_id
_entity_poly.type
_entity_poly.pdbx_seq_one_letter_code
_entity_poly.pdbx_strand_id
1 'polypeptide(L)'
;MLVDDRTEKIKRLVAYEKRVNAQLQKWEHTGFDYRFIPALEPFPDDLRGLTCGATTRAGRPCRLTDLYNGGRCKFHGGKSTGARTPEGKARQLAGYRRWLEKKRQATSENGTQSGK
;
A
#
# COMPACT_ATOMS: atom_id res chain seq x y z
N MET A 1 -6.74 -15.83 -13.56
CA MET A 1 -6.85 -14.99 -12.35
C MET A 1 -6.67 -13.55 -12.80
N LEU A 2 -7.69 -12.69 -12.71
CA LEU A 2 -7.55 -11.27 -13.03
C LEU A 2 -6.59 -10.64 -12.02
N VAL A 3 -5.35 -10.37 -12.45
CA VAL A 3 -4.44 -9.53 -11.67
C VAL A 3 -5.10 -8.15 -11.62
N ASP A 4 -5.42 -7.68 -10.41
CA ASP A 4 -6.00 -6.35 -10.22
C ASP A 4 -5.06 -5.31 -10.85
N ASP A 5 -5.53 -4.64 -11.91
CA ASP A 5 -4.83 -3.59 -12.67
C ASP A 5 -4.14 -2.59 -11.73
N ARG A 6 -4.79 -2.29 -10.60
CA ARG A 6 -4.25 -1.40 -9.59
C ARG A 6 -3.01 -1.95 -8.89
N THR A 7 -3.02 -3.22 -8.53
CA THR A 7 -1.89 -3.86 -7.84
C THR A 7 -0.65 -3.82 -8.72
N GLU A 8 -0.81 -4.04 -10.02
CA GLU A 8 0.28 -3.97 -10.98
C GLU A 8 0.79 -2.53 -11.17
N LYS A 9 -0.11 -1.55 -11.27
CA LYS A 9 0.25 -0.13 -11.29
C LYS A 9 1.03 0.30 -10.04
N ILE A 10 0.67 -0.20 -8.86
CA ILE A 10 1.43 0.08 -7.63
C ILE A 10 2.83 -0.52 -7.65
N LYS A 11 3.00 -1.77 -8.12
CA LYS A 11 4.34 -2.35 -8.27
C LYS A 11 5.20 -1.54 -9.23
N ARG A 12 4.63 -1.09 -10.35
CA ARG A 12 5.31 -0.24 -11.34
C ARG A 12 5.67 1.13 -10.77
N LEU A 13 4.80 1.75 -9.97
CA LEU A 13 5.10 2.99 -9.26
C LEU A 13 6.29 2.82 -8.30
N VAL A 14 6.27 1.79 -7.46
CA VAL A 14 7.36 1.49 -6.52
C VAL A 14 8.68 1.21 -7.27
N ALA A 15 8.62 0.50 -8.40
CA ALA A 15 9.80 0.22 -9.22
C ALA A 15 10.37 1.51 -9.84
N TYR A 16 9.51 2.40 -10.36
CA TYR A 16 9.91 3.71 -10.86
C TYR A 16 10.57 4.57 -9.78
N GLU A 17 9.95 4.68 -8.60
CA GLU A 17 10.50 5.44 -7.46
C GLU A 17 11.89 4.91 -7.08
N LYS A 18 12.08 3.59 -7.07
CA LYS A 18 13.39 2.97 -6.79
C LYS A 18 14.45 3.37 -7.83
N ARG A 19 14.10 3.42 -9.12
CA ARG A 19 15.03 3.81 -10.20
C ARG A 19 15.41 5.29 -10.11
N VAL A 20 14.43 6.16 -9.94
CA VAL A 20 14.66 7.61 -9.80
C VAL A 20 15.47 7.92 -8.54
N ASN A 21 15.17 7.28 -7.41
CA ASN A 21 15.97 7.44 -6.19
C ASN A 21 17.43 7.00 -6.40
N ALA A 22 17.68 5.93 -7.16
CA ALA A 22 19.04 5.53 -7.50
C ALA A 22 19.75 6.55 -8.41
N GLN A 23 19.02 7.23 -9.31
CA GLN A 23 19.56 8.34 -10.09
C GLN A 23 19.87 9.56 -9.20
N LEU A 24 19.00 9.88 -8.23
CA LEU A 24 19.22 10.97 -7.28
C LEU A 24 20.39 10.69 -6.32
N GLN A 25 20.56 9.45 -5.86
CA GLN A 25 21.75 9.05 -5.09
C GLN A 25 23.05 9.25 -5.89
N LYS A 26 22.97 9.20 -7.23
CA LYS A 26 24.12 9.58 -8.06
C LYS A 26 24.43 11.08 -7.97
N TRP A 27 23.42 11.92 -7.86
CA TRP A 27 23.65 13.34 -7.67
C TRP A 27 24.15 13.67 -6.26
N GLU A 28 23.60 12.99 -5.26
CA GLU A 28 23.97 13.14 -3.86
C GLU A 28 25.46 12.89 -3.61
N HIS A 29 26.05 11.84 -4.20
CA HIS A 29 27.50 11.57 -4.03
C HIS A 29 28.41 12.63 -4.64
N THR A 30 27.91 13.46 -5.56
CA THR A 30 28.65 14.61 -6.10
C THR A 30 28.58 15.84 -5.18
N GLY A 31 27.86 15.75 -4.06
CA GLY A 31 27.54 16.90 -3.21
C GLY A 31 26.48 17.80 -3.84
N PHE A 32 25.57 17.24 -4.65
CA PHE A 32 24.56 17.99 -5.42
C PHE A 32 25.16 19.03 -6.36
N ASP A 33 26.32 18.73 -6.94
CA ASP A 33 26.95 19.60 -7.91
C ASP A 33 26.07 19.68 -9.17
N TYR A 34 25.62 20.89 -9.50
CA TYR A 34 24.73 21.16 -10.63
C TYR A 34 25.35 20.83 -12.00
N ARG A 35 26.67 20.64 -12.08
CA ARG A 35 27.34 20.15 -13.31
C ARG A 35 27.06 18.67 -13.59
N PHE A 36 26.63 17.93 -12.57
CA PHE A 36 26.38 16.49 -12.63
C PHE A 36 24.91 16.14 -12.37
N ILE A 37 23.98 17.04 -12.73
CA ILE A 37 22.55 16.76 -12.61
C ILE A 37 22.23 15.52 -13.46
N PRO A 38 21.69 14.44 -12.86
CA PRO A 38 21.32 13.26 -13.60
C PRO A 38 20.09 13.56 -14.47
N ALA A 39 20.05 12.99 -15.67
CA ALA A 39 18.84 12.92 -16.46
C ALA A 39 17.85 11.94 -15.79
N LEU A 40 16.92 12.47 -15.00
CA LEU A 40 15.92 11.69 -14.29
C LEU A 40 14.94 11.02 -15.28
N GLU A 41 14.58 9.77 -15.02
CA GLU A 41 13.55 9.07 -15.78
C GLU A 41 12.21 9.84 -15.66
N PRO A 42 11.49 10.12 -16.75
CA PRO A 42 10.21 10.81 -16.67
C PRO A 42 9.15 9.94 -15.98
N PHE A 43 8.22 10.59 -15.27
CA PHE A 43 7.12 9.89 -14.59
C PHE A 43 6.19 9.20 -15.60
N PRO A 44 5.88 7.90 -15.44
CA PRO A 44 4.99 7.18 -16.37
C PRO A 44 3.55 7.72 -16.37
N ASP A 45 3.02 8.01 -17.55
CA ASP A 45 1.71 8.68 -17.69
C ASP A 45 0.54 7.84 -17.18
N ASP A 46 0.58 6.52 -17.36
CA ASP A 46 -0.49 5.62 -16.95
C ASP A 46 -0.58 5.42 -15.42
N LEU A 47 0.42 5.91 -14.68
CA LEU A 47 0.45 5.94 -13.22
C LEU A 47 -0.06 7.28 -12.66
N ARG A 48 -0.31 8.28 -13.52
CA ARG A 48 -0.84 9.58 -13.08
C ARG A 48 -2.27 9.42 -12.58
N GLY A 49 -2.61 10.14 -11.52
CA GLY A 49 -3.96 10.12 -10.95
C GLY A 49 -4.33 8.81 -10.23
N LEU A 50 -3.36 7.92 -9.96
CA LEU A 50 -3.60 6.69 -9.22
C LEU A 50 -4.19 7.00 -7.83
N THR A 51 -5.28 6.34 -7.48
CA THR A 51 -6.01 6.61 -6.22
C THR A 51 -5.75 5.55 -5.16
N CYS A 52 -5.99 5.94 -3.90
CA CYS A 52 -5.82 5.07 -2.75
C CYS A 52 -6.72 3.84 -2.83
N GLY A 53 -7.95 3.94 -3.32
CA GLY A 53 -8.84 2.80 -3.58
C GLY A 53 -9.34 2.03 -2.35
N ALA A 54 -8.82 2.29 -1.15
CA ALA A 54 -9.30 1.68 0.09
C ALA A 54 -10.77 2.07 0.37
N THR A 55 -11.56 1.14 0.92
CA THR A 55 -12.94 1.41 1.28
C THR A 55 -13.01 2.40 2.44
N THR A 56 -13.69 3.52 2.22
CA THR A 56 -13.93 4.54 3.25
C THR A 56 -15.03 4.10 4.21
N ARG A 57 -15.20 4.81 5.33
CA ARG A 57 -16.32 4.58 6.27
C ARG A 57 -17.70 4.69 5.61
N ALA A 58 -17.82 5.44 4.52
CA ALA A 58 -19.04 5.59 3.74
C ALA A 58 -19.24 4.47 2.68
N GLY A 59 -18.43 3.41 2.70
CA GLY A 59 -18.54 2.27 1.78
C GLY A 59 -17.99 2.51 0.37
N ARG A 60 -17.66 3.75 0.00
CA ARG A 60 -17.09 4.08 -1.32
C ARG A 60 -15.55 4.01 -1.34
N PRO A 61 -14.91 3.76 -2.50
CA PRO A 61 -13.46 3.80 -2.64
C PRO A 61 -12.85 5.18 -2.35
N CYS A 62 -11.68 5.20 -1.71
CA CYS A 62 -10.92 6.41 -1.41
C CYS A 62 -10.32 7.01 -2.69
N ARG A 63 -10.58 8.30 -2.93
CA ARG A 63 -10.17 9.04 -4.13
C ARG A 63 -8.88 9.85 -3.97
N LEU A 64 -8.23 9.80 -2.81
CA LEU A 64 -6.97 10.51 -2.58
C LEU A 64 -5.86 9.95 -3.45
N THR A 65 -5.05 10.84 -4.03
CA THR A 65 -3.92 10.53 -4.93
C THR A 65 -2.56 10.71 -4.26
N ASP A 66 -2.50 11.27 -3.04
CA ASP A 66 -1.30 11.27 -2.19
C ASP A 66 -1.06 9.85 -1.66
N LEU A 67 -0.28 9.07 -2.41
CA LEU A 67 0.04 7.67 -2.13
C LEU A 67 1.47 7.53 -1.60
N TYR A 68 1.65 6.62 -0.65
CA TYR A 68 2.94 6.26 -0.07
C TYR A 68 3.37 4.86 -0.55
N ASN A 69 4.51 4.33 -0.09
CA ASN A 69 5.20 3.10 -0.55
C ASN A 69 4.36 1.79 -0.66
N GLY A 70 3.11 1.77 -0.19
CA GLY A 70 2.15 0.66 -0.34
C GLY A 70 0.93 1.00 -1.21
N GLY A 71 0.95 2.14 -1.90
CA GLY A 71 -0.17 2.63 -2.69
C GLY A 71 -1.36 3.12 -1.89
N ARG A 72 -1.22 3.41 -0.60
CA ARG A 72 -2.31 3.91 0.25
C ARG A 72 -2.01 5.32 0.72
N CYS A 73 -3.05 6.09 1.02
CA CYS A 73 -2.92 7.45 1.53
C CYS A 73 -2.69 7.47 3.05
N LYS A 74 -2.36 8.65 3.59
CA LYS A 74 -2.10 8.85 5.03
C LYS A 74 -3.22 8.35 5.95
N PHE A 75 -4.49 8.38 5.51
CA PHE A 75 -5.64 7.94 6.30
C PHE A 75 -5.90 6.43 6.23
N HIS A 76 -5.33 5.74 5.25
CA HIS A 76 -5.52 4.30 5.04
C HIS A 76 -4.20 3.54 5.19
N GLY A 77 -3.35 3.99 6.13
CA GLY A 77 -2.11 3.32 6.49
C GLY A 77 -0.92 3.58 5.56
N GLY A 78 -0.99 4.53 4.64
CA GLY A 78 0.12 4.87 3.73
C GLY A 78 1.41 5.24 4.45
N LYS A 79 1.30 5.99 5.55
CA LYS A 79 2.45 6.34 6.41
C LYS A 79 2.87 5.23 7.37
N SER A 80 2.12 4.12 7.43
CA SER A 80 2.46 3.02 8.32
C SER A 80 3.65 2.26 7.76
N THR A 81 4.64 2.00 8.61
CA THR A 81 5.81 1.19 8.26
C THR A 81 5.61 -0.30 8.58
N GLY A 82 4.42 -0.69 9.04
CA GLY A 82 4.15 -2.01 9.59
C GLY A 82 4.91 -2.29 10.89
N ALA A 83 4.74 -3.52 11.42
CA ALA A 83 5.52 -3.98 12.56
C ALA A 83 6.95 -4.34 12.13
N ARG A 84 7.93 -3.66 12.72
CA ARG A 84 9.35 -3.87 12.41
C ARG A 84 10.01 -4.91 13.29
N THR A 85 9.54 -5.10 14.52
CA THR A 85 10.13 -6.07 15.47
C THR A 85 9.43 -7.43 15.42
N PRO A 86 10.12 -8.52 15.81
CA PRO A 86 9.52 -9.85 15.93
C PRO A 86 8.27 -9.87 16.84
N GLU A 87 8.34 -9.19 17.99
CA GLU A 87 7.25 -9.12 18.96
C GLU A 87 6.04 -8.38 18.38
N GLY A 88 6.30 -7.29 17.65
CA GLY A 88 5.26 -6.53 16.96
C GLY A 88 4.55 -7.38 15.90
N LYS A 89 5.32 -8.16 15.11
CA LYS A 89 4.76 -9.09 14.11
C LYS A 89 3.94 -10.19 14.77
N ALA A 90 4.44 -10.78 15.85
CA ALA A 90 3.72 -11.80 16.62
C ALA A 90 2.39 -11.27 17.18
N ARG A 91 2.39 -10.04 17.71
CA ARG A 91 1.18 -9.37 18.21
C ARG A 91 0.13 -9.17 17.12
N GLN A 92 0.56 -8.71 15.93
CA GLN A 92 -0.33 -8.55 14.78
C GLN A 92 -0.95 -9.89 14.36
N LEU A 93 -0.13 -10.94 14.24
CA LEU A 93 -0.60 -12.28 13.89
C LEU A 93 -1.59 -12.84 14.91
N ALA A 94 -1.31 -12.68 16.20
CA ALA A 94 -2.22 -13.10 17.27
C ALA A 94 -3.56 -12.36 17.19
N GLY A 95 -3.55 -11.05 16.92
CA GLY A 95 -4.77 -10.26 16.69
C GLY A 95 -5.58 -10.77 15.49
N TYR A 96 -4.91 -11.06 14.37
CA TYR A 96 -5.55 -11.61 13.17
C TYR A 96 -6.19 -12.98 13.44
N ARG A 97 -5.50 -13.87 14.17
CA ARG A 97 -6.04 -15.18 14.58
C ARG A 97 -7.32 -15.05 15.40
N ARG A 98 -7.34 -14.16 16.40
CA ARG A 98 -8.56 -13.88 17.20
C ARG A 98 -9.71 -13.34 16.34
N TRP A 99 -9.42 -12.49 15.35
CA TRP A 99 -10.45 -12.00 14.42
C TRP A 99 -11.04 -13.11 13.56
N LEU A 100 -10.20 -14.02 13.03
CA LEU A 100 -10.64 -15.18 12.26
C LEU A 100 -11.54 -16.10 13.08
N GLU A 101 -11.18 -16.37 14.33
CA GLU A 101 -11.98 -17.21 15.22
C GLU A 101 -13.37 -16.62 15.47
N LYS A 102 -13.46 -15.33 15.80
CA LYS A 102 -14.74 -14.61 15.94
C LYS A 102 -15.59 -14.68 14.68
N LYS A 103 -14.97 -14.56 13.49
CA LYS A 103 -15.67 -14.70 12.20
C LYS A 103 -16.26 -16.10 12.01
N ARG A 104 -15.54 -17.15 12.40
CA ARG A 104 -16.05 -18.54 12.33
C ARG A 104 -17.24 -18.75 13.26
N GLN A 105 -17.12 -18.31 14.52
CA GLN A 105 -18.19 -18.40 15.52
C GLN A 105 -19.48 -17.69 15.07
N ALA A 106 -19.36 -16.46 14.56
CA ALA A 106 -20.49 -15.72 14.02
C ALA A 106 -21.14 -16.41 12.80
N THR A 107 -20.38 -17.21 12.04
CA THR A 107 -20.94 -17.97 10.90
C THR A 107 -21.71 -19.20 11.39
N SER A 108 -21.22 -19.89 12.44
CA SER A 108 -21.93 -21.03 13.04
C SER A 108 -23.21 -20.65 13.78
N GLU A 109 -23.26 -19.48 14.41
CA GLU A 109 -24.45 -19.00 15.13
C GLU A 109 -25.57 -18.55 14.17
N ASN A 110 -25.21 -17.87 13.07
CA ASN A 110 -26.18 -17.44 12.04
C ASN A 110 -26.71 -18.58 11.16
N GLY A 111 -26.07 -19.76 11.17
CA GLY A 111 -26.54 -20.96 10.46
C GLY A 111 -27.69 -21.71 11.14
N THR A 112 -28.08 -21.32 12.36
CA THR A 112 -29.10 -22.01 13.17
C THR A 112 -30.47 -21.30 13.14
N GLN A 113 -30.57 -20.10 12.54
CA GLN A 113 -31.83 -19.35 12.38
C GLN A 113 -32.31 -19.35 10.92
N SER A 114 -32.68 -20.52 10.38
CA SER A 114 -33.54 -20.61 9.20
C SER A 114 -34.29 -21.95 9.23
N GLY A 115 -35.37 -21.97 10.00
CA GLY A 115 -36.25 -23.13 10.15
C GLY A 115 -37.53 -22.72 10.88
N LYS A 116 -38.43 -22.05 10.16
CA LYS A 116 -39.87 -22.01 10.44
C LYS A 116 -40.59 -22.14 9.11
#